data_AF-A0A926ZBH6-F1
#
_entry.id   AF-A0A926ZBH6-F1
#
_cell.length_a   1.000
_cell.length_b   1.000
_cell.length_c   1.000
_cell.angle_alpha   90.00
_cell.angle_beta   90.00
_cell.angle_gamma   90.00
#
_symmetry.space_group_name_H-M   'P 1'
#
loop_
_entity.id
_entity.type
_entity.pdbx_description
1 polymer ?
#
loop_
_entity_poly.entity_id
_entity_poly.type
_entity_poly.pdbx_seq_one_letter_code
_entity_poly.pdbx_strand_id
1 'polypeptide(L)'
;MHHPLLTLTQTATPEAAIALQQELRSLVVMEDDLDAVKTVAGVDVGFEEDDRTACAAIAVLRFPDLALQESVMIRRPTTFPYVPGLLAFREVPLSELEVRTMKRSNFDNNNLDNDLEDLNDLQFFCF
;
A
#
# COMPACT_ATOMS: atom_id res chain seq x y z
N MET A 1 10.71 18.98 1.18
CA MET A 1 10.45 17.98 0.12
C MET A 1 9.11 17.35 0.42
N HIS A 2 8.14 17.44 -0.49
CA HIS A 2 6.83 16.79 -0.31
C HIS A 2 7.02 15.28 -0.50
N HIS A 3 6.53 14.49 0.45
CA HIS A 3 6.60 13.03 0.37
C HIS A 3 5.68 12.55 -0.76
N PRO A 4 6.16 11.76 -1.74
CA PRO A 4 5.39 11.39 -2.94
C PRO A 4 4.05 10.70 -2.63
N LEU A 5 3.99 9.92 -1.53
CA LEU A 5 2.73 9.30 -1.06
C LEU A 5 1.65 10.32 -0.66
N LEU A 6 2.01 11.47 -0.10
CA LEU A 6 1.04 12.50 0.27
C LEU A 6 0.38 13.13 -0.98
N THR A 7 1.09 13.17 -2.10
CA THR A 7 0.60 13.79 -3.34
C THR A 7 -0.48 12.95 -4.03
N LEU A 8 -0.36 11.61 -3.98
CA LEU A 8 -1.36 10.70 -4.54
C LEU A 8 -2.74 10.87 -3.86
N THR A 9 -2.75 11.10 -2.54
CA THR A 9 -4.01 11.27 -1.77
C THR A 9 -4.74 12.58 -2.03
N GLN A 10 -4.09 13.57 -2.63
CA GLN A 10 -4.64 14.92 -2.88
C GLN A 10 -5.05 15.14 -4.35
N THR A 11 -4.76 14.17 -5.23
CA THR A 11 -4.98 14.33 -6.67
C THR A 11 -6.42 13.97 -7.02
N ALA A 12 -7.23 14.99 -7.35
CA ALA A 12 -8.68 14.82 -7.54
C ALA A 12 -9.12 14.65 -9.01
N THR A 13 -8.25 14.87 -10.00
CA THR A 13 -8.62 14.77 -11.43
C THR A 13 -7.67 13.90 -12.24
N PRO A 14 -8.15 13.27 -13.33
CA PRO A 14 -7.30 12.51 -14.24
C PRO A 14 -6.13 13.30 -14.82
N GLU A 15 -6.31 14.58 -15.13
CA GLU A 15 -5.27 15.42 -15.72
C GLU A 15 -4.13 15.67 -14.72
N ALA A 16 -4.49 15.97 -13.46
CA ALA A 16 -3.51 16.14 -12.39
C ALA A 16 -2.80 14.82 -12.07
N ALA A 17 -3.51 13.69 -12.14
CA ALA A 17 -2.95 12.35 -11.96
C ALA A 17 -1.91 12.00 -13.02
N ILE A 18 -2.19 12.30 -14.29
CA ILE A 18 -1.23 12.11 -15.38
C ILE A 18 0.00 13.00 -15.18
N ALA A 19 -0.18 14.27 -14.82
CA ALA A 19 0.92 15.18 -14.56
C ALA A 19 1.83 14.64 -13.44
N LEU A 20 1.24 14.14 -12.35
CA LEU A 20 1.98 13.54 -11.25
C LEU A 20 2.72 12.25 -11.67
N GLN A 21 2.10 11.38 -12.48
CA GLN A 21 2.80 10.21 -13.03
C GLN A 21 4.03 10.61 -13.86
N GLN A 22 3.95 11.68 -14.65
CA GLN A 22 5.09 12.18 -15.44
C GLN A 22 6.19 12.79 -14.57
N GLU A 23 5.87 13.33 -13.40
CA GLU A 23 6.87 13.76 -12.42
C GLU A 23 7.54 12.54 -11.76
N LEU A 24 6.72 11.62 -11.23
CA LEU A 24 7.17 10.48 -10.43
C LEU A 24 7.95 9.44 -11.23
N ARG A 25 7.71 9.29 -12.54
CA ARG A 25 8.44 8.32 -13.38
C ARG A 25 9.96 8.49 -13.35
N SER A 26 10.44 9.70 -13.06
CA SER A 26 11.87 9.99 -12.97
C SER A 26 12.53 9.42 -11.71
N LEU A 27 11.72 9.02 -10.73
CA LEU A 27 12.16 8.44 -9.46
C LEU A 27 12.20 6.91 -9.48
N VAL A 28 11.84 6.28 -10.61
CA VAL A 28 11.86 4.82 -10.73
C VAL A 28 13.31 4.34 -10.79
N VAL A 29 13.68 3.48 -9.83
CA VAL A 29 14.94 2.75 -9.82
C VAL A 29 14.71 1.41 -10.53
N MET A 30 15.50 1.11 -11.56
CA MET A 30 15.38 -0.11 -12.39
C MET A 30 16.39 -1.19 -11.99
N GLU A 31 17.17 -0.95 -10.94
CA GLU A 31 18.17 -1.85 -10.42
C GLU A 31 17.65 -2.49 -9.13
N ASP A 32 18.01 -3.76 -8.93
CA ASP A 32 17.74 -4.47 -7.69
C ASP A 32 18.72 -3.97 -6.61
N ASP A 33 18.18 -3.53 -5.48
CA ASP A 33 18.92 -3.00 -4.32
C ASP A 33 18.36 -3.61 -3.03
N LEU A 34 18.04 -4.91 -3.08
CA LEU A 34 17.44 -5.64 -1.96
C LEU A 34 18.45 -6.49 -1.19
N ASP A 35 18.43 -6.33 0.13
CA ASP A 35 19.09 -7.25 1.05
C ASP A 35 18.32 -8.58 1.19
N ALA A 36 18.81 -9.48 2.04
CA ALA A 36 18.16 -10.75 2.31
C ALA A 36 16.71 -10.56 2.84
N VAL A 37 15.73 -10.93 2.01
CA VAL A 37 14.30 -10.82 2.30
C VAL A 37 13.89 -11.81 3.40
N LYS A 38 13.36 -11.30 4.51
CA LYS A 38 12.83 -12.10 5.63
C LYS A 38 11.30 -12.13 5.69
N THR A 39 10.66 -11.15 5.05
CA THR A 39 9.23 -10.91 5.13
C THR A 39 8.75 -10.40 3.77
N VAL A 40 7.57 -10.85 3.36
CA VAL A 40 6.89 -10.39 2.14
C VAL A 40 5.48 -9.93 2.47
N ALA A 41 5.02 -8.86 1.83
CA ALA A 41 3.63 -8.39 1.97
C ALA A 41 2.91 -8.52 0.63
N GLY A 42 1.75 -9.20 0.65
CA GLY A 42 0.79 -9.14 -0.44
C GLY A 42 -0.23 -8.05 -0.17
N VAL A 43 -0.48 -7.17 -1.14
CA VAL A 43 -1.52 -6.14 -1.09
C VAL A 43 -2.48 -6.38 -2.25
N ASP A 44 -3.77 -6.33 -1.98
CA ASP A 44 -4.84 -6.41 -2.96
C ASP A 44 -5.92 -5.36 -2.68
N VAL A 45 -6.50 -4.79 -3.74
CA VAL A 45 -7.60 -3.83 -3.63
C VAL A 45 -8.74 -4.23 -4.56
N GLY A 46 -9.88 -4.59 -3.96
CA GLY A 46 -11.12 -4.90 -4.66
C GLY A 46 -12.13 -3.75 -4.61
N PHE A 47 -13.06 -3.74 -5.55
CA PHE A 47 -14.18 -2.80 -5.57
C PHE A 47 -15.51 -3.55 -5.46
N GLU A 48 -16.36 -3.04 -4.58
CA GLU A 48 -17.69 -3.58 -4.24
C GLU A 48 -18.77 -2.54 -4.61
N GLU A 49 -20.03 -2.98 -4.65
CA GLU A 49 -21.20 -2.09 -4.78
C GLU A 49 -21.18 -1.18 -6.03
N ASP A 50 -20.85 -1.73 -7.20
CA ASP A 50 -20.70 -0.98 -8.45
C ASP A 50 -19.66 0.15 -8.33
N ASP A 51 -18.44 -0.19 -7.89
CA ASP A 51 -17.31 0.74 -7.73
C ASP A 51 -17.50 1.85 -6.67
N ARG A 52 -18.50 1.72 -5.78
CA ARG A 52 -18.76 2.72 -4.72
C ARG A 52 -17.90 2.52 -3.48
N THR A 53 -17.50 1.28 -3.20
CA THR A 53 -16.74 0.93 -2.01
C THR A 53 -15.47 0.20 -2.44
N ALA A 54 -14.31 0.73 -2.05
CA ALA A 54 -13.02 0.06 -2.21
C ALA A 54 -12.66 -0.71 -0.94
N CYS A 55 -12.16 -1.93 -1.09
CA CYS A 55 -11.70 -2.79 -0.03
C CYS A 55 -10.22 -3.13 -0.26
N ALA A 56 -9.33 -2.70 0.63
CA ALA A 56 -7.93 -3.11 0.61
C ALA A 56 -7.68 -4.21 1.63
N ALA A 57 -6.82 -5.15 1.27
CA ALA A 57 -6.32 -6.21 2.12
C ALA A 57 -4.79 -6.31 2.00
N ILE A 58 -4.12 -6.48 3.13
CA ILE A 58 -2.69 -6.73 3.27
C ILE A 58 -2.47 -7.96 4.11
N ALA A 59 -1.57 -8.83 3.65
CA ALA A 59 -1.09 -9.97 4.41
C ALA A 59 0.44 -9.96 4.43
N VAL A 60 1.02 -9.94 5.63
CA VAL A 60 2.46 -9.99 5.88
C VAL A 60 2.83 -11.42 6.24
N LEU A 61 3.77 -11.98 5.47
CA LEU A 61 4.20 -13.37 5.57
C LEU A 61 5.71 -13.41 5.86
N ARG A 62 6.13 -14.34 6.73
CA ARG A 62 7.54 -14.69 6.85
C ARG A 62 8.02 -15.38 5.57
N PHE A 63 9.24 -15.10 5.15
CA PHE A 63 9.89 -15.73 4.01
C PHE A 63 11.09 -16.56 4.50
N PRO A 64 11.34 -17.77 3.96
CA PRO A 64 10.74 -18.36 2.75
C PRO A 64 9.51 -19.25 2.99
N ASP A 65 9.11 -19.52 4.23
CA ASP A 65 8.08 -20.52 4.53
C ASP A 65 6.63 -20.03 4.38
N LEU A 66 6.44 -18.74 4.10
CA LEU A 66 5.15 -18.09 3.84
C LEU A 66 4.17 -18.17 5.01
N ALA A 67 4.68 -18.28 6.23
CA ALA A 67 3.84 -18.27 7.42
C ALA A 67 3.23 -16.88 7.64
N LEU A 68 1.89 -16.81 7.73
CA LEU A 68 1.16 -15.58 8.01
C LEU A 68 1.56 -15.02 9.37
N GLN A 69 2.03 -13.77 9.39
CA GLN A 69 2.37 -13.04 10.61
C GLN A 69 1.26 -12.07 10.98
N GLU A 70 0.76 -11.30 10.02
CA GLU A 70 -0.28 -10.30 10.26
C GLU A 70 -1.12 -10.06 9.01
N SER A 71 -2.37 -9.65 9.18
CA SER A 71 -3.22 -9.20 8.09
C SER A 71 -4.19 -8.12 8.55
N VAL A 72 -4.48 -7.18 7.68
CA VAL A 72 -5.52 -6.17 7.87
C VAL A 72 -6.47 -6.22 6.67
N MET A 73 -7.67 -5.67 6.85
CA MET A 73 -8.59 -5.35 5.76
C MET A 73 -9.32 -4.07 6.11
N ILE A 74 -9.43 -3.15 5.14
CA ILE A 74 -10.16 -1.89 5.32
C ILE A 74 -11.10 -1.62 4.15
N ARG A 75 -12.26 -1.01 4.45
CA ARG A 75 -13.23 -0.55 3.45
C ARG A 75 -13.39 0.96 3.50
N ARG A 76 -13.40 1.63 2.35
CA ARG A 76 -13.66 3.08 2.25
C ARG A 76 -14.47 3.38 0.98
N PRO A 77 -15.25 4.48 0.98
CA PRO A 77 -15.86 4.97 -0.25
C PRO A 77 -14.79 5.24 -1.32
N THR A 78 -15.05 4.83 -2.56
CA THR A 78 -14.18 5.12 -3.69
C THR A 78 -14.31 6.60 -4.06
N THR A 79 -13.17 7.30 -4.12
CA THR A 79 -13.14 8.76 -4.34
C THR A 79 -12.59 9.15 -5.72
N PHE A 80 -12.00 8.21 -6.46
CA PHE A 80 -11.41 8.45 -7.78
C PHE A 80 -12.07 7.55 -8.84
N PRO A 81 -12.43 8.08 -10.02
CA PRO A 81 -13.12 7.32 -11.07
C PRO A 81 -12.21 6.27 -11.71
N TYR A 82 -12.81 5.23 -12.28
CA TYR A 82 -12.08 4.28 -13.11
C TYR A 82 -11.65 4.93 -14.43
N VAL A 83 -10.34 5.13 -14.59
CA VAL A 83 -9.70 5.59 -15.82
C VAL A 83 -8.54 4.65 -16.14
N PRO A 84 -8.55 3.94 -17.29
CA PRO A 84 -7.43 3.08 -17.68
C PRO A 84 -6.09 3.82 -17.63
N GLY A 85 -5.09 3.22 -16.97
CA GLY A 85 -3.77 3.82 -16.74
C GLY A 85 -3.62 4.63 -15.45
N LEU A 86 -4.71 4.88 -14.71
CA LEU A 86 -4.71 5.64 -13.45
C LEU A 86 -5.20 4.83 -12.24
N LEU A 87 -5.10 3.50 -12.30
CA LEU A 87 -5.61 2.60 -11.26
C LEU A 87 -4.99 2.87 -9.88
N ALA A 88 -3.69 3.18 -9.84
CA ALA A 88 -2.98 3.51 -8.60
C ALA A 88 -3.61 4.65 -7.79
N PHE A 89 -4.31 5.59 -8.43
CA PHE A 89 -5.01 6.68 -7.75
C PHE A 89 -6.30 6.22 -7.03
N ARG A 90 -6.83 5.05 -7.39
CA ARG A 90 -7.94 4.41 -6.67
C ARG A 90 -7.46 3.53 -5.51
N GLU A 91 -6.25 2.96 -5.61
CA GLU A 91 -5.79 1.87 -4.74
C GLU A 91 -4.78 2.33 -3.69
N VAL A 92 -3.73 3.06 -4.09
CA VAL A 92 -2.61 3.43 -3.21
C VAL A 92 -3.04 4.22 -1.97
N PRO A 93 -3.98 5.19 -2.04
CA PRO A 93 -4.47 5.87 -0.84
C PRO A 93 -5.08 4.92 0.20
N LEU A 94 -5.70 3.83 -0.26
CA LEU A 94 -6.32 2.85 0.61
C LEU A 94 -5.26 1.91 1.20
N SER A 95 -4.36 1.36 0.39
CA SER A 95 -3.26 0.52 0.88
C SER A 95 -2.39 1.24 1.93
N GLU A 96 -2.16 2.55 1.77
CA GLU A 96 -1.42 3.34 2.75
C GLU A 96 -2.11 3.41 4.12
N LEU A 97 -3.43 3.62 4.13
CA LEU A 97 -4.24 3.62 5.35
C LEU A 97 -4.24 2.24 6.02
N GLU A 98 -4.19 1.19 5.22
CA GLU A 98 -4.12 -0.17 5.71
C GLU A 98 -2.84 -0.45 6.47
N VAL A 99 -1.69 -0.10 5.88
CA VAL A 99 -0.37 -0.20 6.52
C VAL A 99 -0.31 0.61 7.80
N ARG A 100 -0.90 1.82 7.80
CA ARG A 100 -1.01 2.64 9.02
C ARG A 100 -1.86 1.98 10.10
N THR A 101 -2.94 1.30 9.71
CA THR A 101 -3.82 0.59 10.64
C THR A 101 -3.08 -0.59 11.27
N MET A 102 -2.36 -1.36 10.45
CA MET A 102 -1.50 -2.47 10.88
C MET A 102 -0.40 -2.02 11.87
N LYS A 103 0.30 -0.91 11.57
CA LYS A 103 1.29 -0.33 12.50
C LYS A 103 0.67 0.06 13.85
N ARG A 104 -0.60 0.47 13.86
CA ARG A 104 -1.30 0.89 15.08
C ARG A 104 -1.80 -0.29 15.92
N SER A 105 -2.28 -1.38 15.30
CA SER A 105 -2.64 -2.61 16.02
C SER A 105 -1.45 -3.25 16.72
N ASN A 106 -0.26 -3.25 16.10
CA ASN A 106 0.95 -3.77 16.72
C ASN A 106 1.43 -2.93 17.91
N PHE A 107 1.27 -1.60 17.86
CA PHE A 107 1.60 -0.75 19.01
C PHE A 107 0.72 -1.07 20.24
N ASP A 108 -0.56 -1.38 20.01
CA ASP A 108 -1.51 -1.69 21.09
C ASP A 108 -1.36 -3.14 21.62
N ASN A 109 -0.77 -4.05 20.84
CA ASN A 109 -0.62 -5.48 21.16
C ASN A 109 0.74 -5.89 21.74
N ASN A 110 1.59 -4.95 22.18
CA ASN A 110 2.92 -5.26 22.74
C ASN A 110 2.86 -6.01 24.09
N ASN A 111 2.56 -7.30 24.00
CA ASN A 111 3.03 -8.39 24.84
C ASN A 111 3.10 -9.62 23.90
N LEU A 112 4.24 -9.79 23.23
CA LEU A 112 4.87 -11.03 22.71
C LEU A 112 5.81 -10.66 21.53
N ASP A 113 7.11 -10.82 21.81
CA ASP A 113 8.25 -10.97 20.90
C ASP A 113 8.58 -9.85 19.87
N ASN A 114 9.73 -9.21 20.15
CA ASN A 114 10.35 -8.06 19.48
C ASN A 114 10.92 -8.34 18.06
N ASP A 115 10.10 -8.81 17.11
CA ASP A 115 10.56 -8.99 15.72
C ASP A 115 9.82 -8.12 14.68
N LEU A 116 8.86 -7.27 15.11
CA LEU A 116 8.05 -6.42 14.22
C LEU A 116 8.45 -4.94 14.20
N GLU A 117 9.58 -4.55 14.79
CA GLU A 117 10.04 -3.15 14.78
C GLU A 117 10.40 -2.61 13.39
N ASP A 118 10.59 -3.46 12.37
CA ASP A 118 11.04 -3.04 11.04
C ASP A 118 9.98 -3.17 9.93
N LEU A 119 8.78 -2.67 10.18
CA LEU A 119 7.81 -2.38 9.10
C LEU A 119 8.24 -1.19 8.21
N ASN A 120 9.48 -0.70 8.36
CA ASN A 120 10.13 0.22 7.43
C ASN A 120 10.77 -0.53 6.25
N ASP A 121 11.04 -1.83 6.40
CA ASP A 121 11.60 -2.70 5.36
C ASP A 121 10.51 -3.44 4.56
N LEU A 122 9.23 -3.12 4.79
CA LEU A 122 8.13 -3.71 4.03
C LEU A 122 8.15 -3.19 2.59
N GLN A 123 8.41 -4.13 1.69
CA GLN A 123 8.31 -3.90 0.26
C GLN A 123 6.91 -4.27 -0.19
N PHE A 124 6.18 -3.26 -0.63
CA PHE A 124 4.83 -3.42 -1.13
C PHE A 124 4.87 -3.86 -2.59
N PHE A 125 4.42 -5.09 -2.86
CA PHE A 125 4.01 -5.48 -4.19
C PHE A 125 2.47 -5.40 -4.25
N CYS A 126 1.98 -4.43 -5.00
CA CYS A 126 0.59 -4.41 -5.45
C CYS A 126 0.54 -5.29 -6.72
N PHE A 127 -0.32 -6.30 -6.75
CA PHE A 127 -0.56 -7.13 -7.93
C PHE A 127 -1.61 -6.52 -8.85
#